data_AF-A0A1G3Y4H3-F1
#
_entry.id   AF-A0A1G3Y4H3-F1
#
_cell.length_a   1.000
_cell.length_b   1.000
_cell.length_c   1.000
_cell.angle_alpha   90.00
_cell.angle_beta   90.00
_cell.angle_gamma   90.00
#
_symmetry.space_group_name_H-M   'P 1'
#
loop_
_entity.id
_entity.type
_entity.pdbx_description
1 polymer ?
#
loop_
_entity_poly.entity_id
_entity_poly.type
_entity_poly.pdbx_seq_one_letter_code
_entity_poly.pdbx_strand_id
1 'polypeptide(L)'
;MIELEPGNTLDISLKEDAQGRDRVEVTLDAHGCSLNLTPHQARVLATELIMAVNRAEVRSNLKHSQNMVRGAQPVEKRGLFHQAFAK
;
A
#
# COMPACT_ATOMS: atom_id res chain seq x y z
N MET A 1 8.77 -9.24 14.93
CA MET A 1 8.17 -7.98 15.41
C MET A 1 8.11 -6.91 14.32
N ILE A 2 6.90 -6.46 14.01
CA ILE A 2 6.59 -5.30 13.16
C ILE A 2 6.02 -4.23 14.08
N GLU A 3 6.56 -3.01 14.03
CA GLU A 3 6.01 -1.87 14.75
C GLU A 3 4.83 -1.28 13.96
N LEU A 4 3.71 -1.08 14.64
CA LEU A 4 2.48 -0.50 14.13
C LEU A 4 2.21 0.80 14.88
N GLU A 5 1.80 1.85 14.16
CA GLU A 5 1.35 3.10 14.77
C GLU A 5 -0.02 2.86 15.48
N PRO A 6 -0.20 3.25 16.75
CA PRO A 6 0.63 4.13 17.58
C PRO A 6 1.45 3.35 18.65
N GLY A 7 2.53 2.69 18.25
CA GLY A 7 3.45 1.98 19.15
C GLY A 7 3.04 0.54 19.51
N ASN A 8 2.11 -0.05 18.76
CA ASN A 8 1.73 -1.45 18.93
C ASN A 8 2.74 -2.36 18.22
N THR A 9 3.03 -3.53 18.75
CA THR A 9 3.90 -4.50 18.09
C THR A 9 3.06 -5.68 17.60
N LEU A 10 3.30 -6.08 16.34
CA LEU A 10 2.81 -7.32 15.77
C LEU A 10 3.96 -8.33 15.77
N ASP A 11 3.84 -9.41 16.53
CA ASP A 11 4.82 -10.49 16.52
C ASP A 11 4.29 -11.72 15.79
N ILE A 12 5.19 -12.43 15.12
CA ILE A 12 4.87 -13.65 14.35
C ILE A 12 5.85 -14.72 14.77
N SER A 13 5.34 -15.82 15.30
CA SER A 13 6.15 -16.93 15.79
C SER A 13 5.65 -18.28 15.27
N LEU A 14 6.55 -19.24 15.15
CA LEU A 14 6.22 -20.64 14.88
C LEU A 14 6.16 -21.39 16.22
N LYS A 15 5.05 -22.09 16.46
CA LYS A 15 4.79 -22.88 17.66
C LYS A 15 4.26 -24.25 17.28
N GLU A 16 4.31 -25.19 18.20
CA GLU A 16 3.61 -26.47 18.07
C GLU A 16 2.30 -26.45 18.87
N ASP A 17 1.24 -27.03 18.31
CA ASP A 17 0.01 -27.30 19.07
C ASP A 17 0.15 -28.54 19.97
N ALA A 18 -0.88 -28.82 20.78
CA ALA A 18 -0.89 -29.97 21.70
C ALA A 18 -0.77 -31.34 21.00
N GLN A 19 -0.91 -31.39 19.67
CA GLN A 19 -0.69 -32.59 18.86
C GLN A 19 0.66 -32.60 18.14
N GLY A 20 1.56 -31.66 18.44
CA GLY A 20 2.87 -31.54 17.81
C GLY A 20 2.82 -31.00 16.37
N ARG A 21 1.75 -30.31 15.99
CA ARG A 21 1.62 -29.72 14.65
C ARG A 21 2.03 -28.26 14.66
N ASP A 22 2.77 -27.86 13.64
CA ASP A 22 3.14 -26.48 13.40
C ASP A 22 1.94 -25.54 13.33
N ARG A 23 2.03 -24.42 14.05
CA ARG A 23 1.12 -23.29 14.06
C ARG A 23 1.90 -22.01 13.95
N VAL A 24 1.39 -21.09 13.14
CA VAL A 24 1.91 -19.72 13.08
C VAL A 24 1.04 -18.87 13.99
N GLU A 25 1.62 -18.38 15.07
CA GLU A 25 0.94 -17.44 15.96
C GLU A 25 1.28 -16.00 15.53
N VAL A 26 0.25 -15.19 15.36
CA VAL A 26 0.35 -13.75 15.09
C VAL A 26 -0.28 -13.01 16.27
N THR A 27 0.50 -12.22 17.00
CA THR A 27 0.07 -11.57 18.23
C THR A 27 0.19 -10.06 18.11
N LEU A 28 -0.88 -9.34 18.46
CA LEU A 28 -0.91 -7.89 18.59
C LEU A 28 -0.84 -7.52 20.08
N ASP A 29 0.30 -6.99 20.50
CA ASP A 29 0.66 -6.82 21.91
C ASP A 29 -0.33 -5.92 22.67
N ALA A 30 -0.75 -4.82 22.06
CA ALA A 30 -1.59 -3.80 22.70
C ALA A 30 -3.01 -4.26 23.10
N HIS A 31 -3.47 -5.41 22.59
CA HIS A 31 -4.84 -5.88 22.83
C HIS A 31 -4.92 -7.34 23.27
N GLY A 32 -3.79 -8.02 23.49
CA GLY A 32 -3.78 -9.46 23.79
C GLY A 32 -4.47 -10.30 22.71
N CYS A 33 -4.57 -9.77 21.49
CA CYS A 33 -5.21 -10.46 20.38
C CYS A 33 -4.18 -11.38 19.75
N SER A 34 -4.43 -12.69 19.77
CA SER A 34 -3.60 -13.67 19.08
C SER A 34 -4.41 -14.46 18.06
N LEU A 35 -3.82 -14.68 16.90
CA LEU A 35 -4.32 -15.53 15.85
C LEU A 35 -3.41 -16.75 15.74
N ASN A 36 -3.96 -17.93 15.98
CA ASN A 36 -3.26 -19.20 15.78
C ASN A 36 -3.68 -19.81 14.45
N LEU A 37 -2.76 -19.78 13.48
CA LEU A 37 -3.02 -20.16 12.09
C LEU A 37 -2.33 -21.50 11.78
N THR A 38 -2.97 -22.31 10.93
CA THR A 38 -2.24 -23.36 10.21
C THR A 38 -1.21 -22.75 9.26
N PRO A 39 -0.15 -23.48 8.87
CA PRO A 39 0.79 -23.02 7.86
C PRO A 39 0.11 -22.62 6.54
N HIS A 40 -0.96 -23.32 6.15
CA HIS A 40 -1.73 -22.98 4.95
C HIS A 40 -2.45 -21.64 5.09
N GLN A 41 -3.15 -21.40 6.21
CA GLN A 41 -3.84 -20.13 6.47
C GLN A 41 -2.86 -18.96 6.54
N ALA A 42 -1.72 -19.13 7.21
CA ALA A 42 -0.67 -18.12 7.29
C ALA A 42 -0.14 -17.77 5.90
N ARG A 43 0.04 -18.77 5.02
CA ARG A 43 0.44 -18.55 3.62
C ARG A 43 -0.59 -17.74 2.85
N VAL A 44 -1.88 -18.09 2.97
CA VAL A 44 -2.97 -17.33 2.31
C VAL A 44 -2.99 -15.89 2.80
N LEU A 45 -2.89 -15.66 4.12
CA LEU A 45 -2.82 -14.33 4.70
C LEU A 45 -1.63 -13.52 4.15
N ALA A 46 -0.45 -14.12 4.09
CA ALA A 46 0.74 -13.47 3.54
C ALA A 46 0.56 -13.06 2.07
N THR A 47 -0.02 -13.94 1.25
CA THR A 47 -0.34 -13.65 -0.15
C THR A 47 -1.30 -12.46 -0.26
N GLU A 48 -2.37 -12.43 0.52
CA GLU A 48 -3.34 -11.33 0.51
C GLU A 48 -2.70 -10.00 0.92
N LEU A 49 -1.81 -10.01 1.92
CA LEU A 49 -1.05 -8.83 2.33
C LEU A 49 -0.17 -8.31 1.18
N ILE A 50 0.60 -9.17 0.53
CA ILE A 50 1.43 -8.81 -0.63
C ILE A 50 0.56 -8.24 -1.76
N MET A 51 -0.57 -8.87 -2.05
CA MET A 51 -1.51 -8.40 -3.08
C MET A 51 -2.12 -7.03 -2.73
N ALA A 52 -2.43 -6.77 -1.47
CA ALA A 52 -2.92 -5.48 -1.02
C ALA A 52 -1.85 -4.38 -1.19
N VAL A 53 -0.59 -4.68 -0.82
CA VAL A 53 0.56 -3.78 -1.01
C VAL A 53 0.75 -3.45 -2.48
N ASN A 54 0.85 -4.46 -3.35
CA ASN A 54 1.02 -4.27 -4.80
C ASN A 54 -0.10 -3.39 -5.39
N ARG A 55 -1.36 -3.60 -4.97
CA ARG A 55 -2.50 -2.77 -5.39
C ARG A 55 -2.36 -1.32 -4.94
N ALA A 56 -1.91 -1.07 -3.71
CA ALA A 56 -1.71 0.27 -3.17
C ALA A 56 -0.61 1.03 -3.92
N GLU A 57 0.51 0.36 -4.22
CA GLU A 57 1.63 0.92 -4.97
C GLU A 57 1.26 1.28 -6.40
N VAL A 58 0.60 0.35 -7.12
CA VAL A 58 0.10 0.61 -8.48
C VAL A 58 -0.83 1.82 -8.48
N ARG A 59 -1.76 1.91 -7.52
CA ARG A 59 -2.68 3.05 -7.40
C ARG A 59 -1.91 4.36 -7.15
N SER A 60 -0.87 4.34 -6.32
CA SER A 60 -0.03 5.52 -6.10
C SER A 60 0.68 5.95 -7.39
N ASN A 61 1.31 5.01 -8.10
CA ASN A 61 2.03 5.27 -9.34
C ASN A 61 1.10 5.83 -10.43
N LEU A 62 -0.12 5.30 -10.54
CA LEU A 62 -1.12 5.78 -11.50
C LEU A 62 -1.63 7.20 -11.17
N LYS A 63 -1.79 7.55 -9.87
CA LYS A 63 -2.13 8.93 -9.48
C LYS A 63 -1.03 9.91 -9.84
N HIS A 64 0.24 9.52 -9.65
CA HIS A 64 1.38 10.35 -10.04
C HIS A 64 1.48 10.49 -11.57
N SER A 65 1.18 9.46 -12.35
CA SER A 65 1.21 9.53 -13.81
C SER A 65 0.07 10.36 -14.42
N GLN A 66 -1.14 10.37 -13.82
CA GLN A 66 -2.24 11.24 -14.27
C GLN A 66 -1.91 12.73 -14.15
N ASN A 67 -1.11 13.13 -13.16
CA ASN A 67 -0.67 14.52 -13.01
C ASN A 67 0.37 14.95 -14.07
N MET A 68 1.08 14.00 -14.69
CA MET A 68 2.02 14.31 -15.78
C MET A 68 1.32 14.59 -17.12
N VAL A 69 0.09 14.08 -17.32
CA VAL A 69 -0.70 14.33 -18.54
C VAL A 69 -1.43 15.69 -18.49
N ARG A 70 -1.67 16.24 -17.29
CA ARG A 70 -2.28 17.57 -17.10
C ARG A 70 -1.28 18.73 -17.02
N GLY A 71 0.02 18.43 -16.98
CA GLY A 71 1.10 19.42 -16.91
C GLY A 71 1.55 20.01 -18.25
N ALA A 72 1.02 19.55 -19.39
CA ALA A 72 1.23 20.19 -20.68
C ALA A 72 0.17 21.28 -20.93
N GLN A 73 0.12 22.30 -20.05
CA GLN A 73 -0.42 23.59 -20.46
C GLN A 73 0.75 24.40 -21.03
N PRO A 74 0.74 24.75 -22.33
CA PRO A 74 1.60 25.82 -22.78
C PRO A 74 1.04 27.12 -22.19
N VAL A 75 1.72 27.64 -21.17
CA VAL A 75 1.64 29.07 -20.86
C VAL A 75 2.33 29.81 -21.99
N GLU A 76 1.58 30.15 -23.04
CA GLU A 76 1.98 31.18 -23.99
C GLU A 76 1.36 32.52 -23.59
N LYS A 77 2.06 33.21 -22.69
CA LYS A 77 1.94 34.68 -22.56
C LYS A 77 3.05 35.32 -23.39
N ARG A 78 2.67 35.97 -24.50
CA ARG A 78 3.32 37.11 -25.22
C ARG A 78 2.98 36.95 -26.71
N GLY A 79 2.44 37.90 -27.44
CA GLY A 79 2.16 39.31 -27.23
C GLY A 79 1.78 39.89 -28.62
N LEU A 80 0.96 40.93 -28.61
CA LEU A 80 0.71 41.90 -29.69
C LEU A 80 0.72 41.39 -31.15
N PHE A 81 -0.48 41.19 -31.72
CA PHE A 81 -0.76 41.76 -33.04
C PHE A 81 -2.11 42.47 -33.01
N HIS A 82 -2.00 43.79 -32.77
CA HIS A 82 -3.02 44.78 -33.02
C HIS A 82 -3.29 44.88 -34.53
N GLN A 83 -4.57 45.06 -34.88
CA GLN A 83 -5.09 45.98 -35.91
C GLN A 83 -4.57 45.82 -37.36
N ALA A 84 -5.44 45.40 -38.28
CA ALA A 84 -6.30 46.27 -39.10
C ALA A 84 -5.52 47.01 -40.21
N PHE A 85 -5.93 46.79 -41.48
CA PHE A 85 -5.96 47.68 -42.67
C PHE A 85 -6.18 46.74 -43.88
N ALA A 86 -7.39 46.61 -44.44
CA ALA A 86 -7.99 47.46 -45.48
C ALA A 86 -7.18 47.55 -46.79
N LYS A 87 -7.55 46.76 -47.81
CA LYS A 87 -8.19 47.22 -49.07
C LYS A 87 -8.57 46.03 -49.95
#